data_AF-A0A536PQL2-F1
#
_entry.id   AF-A0A536PQL2-F1
#
_cell.length_a   1.000
_cell.length_b   1.000
_cell.length_c   1.000
_cell.angle_alpha   90.00
_cell.angle_beta   90.00
_cell.angle_gamma   90.00
#
_symmetry.space_group_name_H-M   'P 1'
#
loop_
_entity.id
_entity.type
_entity.pdbx_description
1 polymer ?
#
loop_
_entity_poly.entity_id
_entity_poly.type
_entity_poly.pdbx_seq_one_letter_code
_entity_poly.pdbx_strand_id
1 'polypeptide(L)'
;MFAAIARFDVRFRWLIVAVWVLGVIAAVRTLPSLSSVTQSSNVQFLSPSSPSVEAGQLAAPFQSGNPSGTAIIVASRESGPLTAADNAAIGRAEDAARQVADVTLVRDAGVSQDGQATEAVVTVTAVASGPGSPRSAGPTG
;
A
#
# COMPACT_ATOMS: atom_id res chain seq x y z
N MET A 1 19.56 23.22 -41.86
CA MET A 1 19.41 23.02 -40.40
C MET A 1 19.73 21.59 -39.98
N PHE A 2 18.96 20.58 -40.40
CA PHE A 2 19.20 19.17 -40.04
C PHE A 2 20.59 18.63 -40.42
N ALA A 3 21.13 19.02 -41.57
CA ALA A 3 22.48 18.62 -41.99
C ALA A 3 23.60 19.18 -41.08
N ALA A 4 23.38 20.33 -40.46
CA ALA A 4 24.34 20.91 -39.52
C ALA A 4 24.31 20.17 -38.16
N ILE A 5 23.10 19.79 -37.71
CA ILE A 5 22.90 18.97 -36.50
C ILE A 5 23.52 17.58 -36.70
N ALA A 6 23.29 16.94 -37.84
CA ALA A 6 23.88 15.62 -38.12
C ALA A 6 25.43 15.64 -38.12
N ARG A 7 26.05 16.70 -38.65
CA ARG A 7 27.52 16.85 -38.61
C ARG A 7 28.04 17.10 -37.20
N PHE A 8 27.29 17.86 -36.39
CA PHE A 8 27.59 18.07 -34.98
C PHE A 8 27.51 16.75 -34.20
N ASP A 9 26.43 15.98 -34.37
CA ASP A 9 26.22 14.69 -33.72
C ASP A 9 27.35 13.70 -34.07
N VAL A 10 27.74 13.62 -35.34
CA VAL A 10 28.82 12.71 -35.77
C VAL A 10 30.19 13.16 -35.25
N ARG A 11 30.44 14.48 -35.18
CA ARG A 11 31.71 15.06 -34.70
C ARG A 11 31.90 14.89 -33.19
N PHE A 12 30.81 15.01 -32.43
CA PHE A 12 30.81 14.97 -30.96
C PHE A 12 30.15 13.71 -30.39
N ARG A 13 30.01 12.64 -31.19
CA ARG A 13 29.28 11.41 -30.83
C ARG A 13 29.63 10.87 -29.44
N TRP A 14 30.91 10.86 -29.08
CA TRP A 14 31.37 10.34 -27.79
C TRP A 14 31.04 11.28 -26.62
N LEU A 15 31.05 12.60 -26.84
CA LEU A 15 30.62 13.59 -25.87
C LEU A 15 29.11 13.48 -25.61
N ILE A 16 28.32 13.29 -26.67
CA ILE A 16 26.87 13.10 -26.56
C ILE A 16 26.55 11.83 -25.78
N VAL A 17 27.23 10.72 -26.09
CA VAL A 17 27.10 9.47 -25.32
C VAL A 17 27.50 9.67 -23.86
N ALA A 18 28.62 10.34 -23.58
CA ALA A 18 29.06 10.61 -22.22
C ALA A 18 28.04 11.46 -21.43
N VAL A 19 27.47 12.50 -22.07
CA VAL A 19 26.41 13.33 -21.47
C VAL A 19 25.15 12.50 -21.19
N TRP A 20 24.73 11.63 -22.11
CA TRP A 20 23.58 10.76 -21.89
C TRP A 20 23.81 9.75 -20.77
N VAL A 21 25.01 9.15 -20.70
CA VAL A 21 25.37 8.22 -19.62
C VAL A 21 25.35 8.94 -18.27
N LEU A 22 25.96 10.13 -18.18
CA LEU A 22 25.90 10.95 -16.98
C LEU A 22 24.46 11.36 -16.63
N GLY A 23 23.65 11.68 -17.64
CA GLY A 23 22.23 12.01 -17.48
C GLY A 23 21.43 10.86 -16.90
N VAL A 24 21.63 9.63 -17.37
CA VAL A 24 20.98 8.43 -16.81
C VAL A 24 21.43 8.17 -15.38
N ILE A 25 22.72 8.28 -15.09
CA ILE A 25 23.24 8.09 -13.72
C ILE A 25 22.66 9.15 -12.78
N ALA A 26 22.64 10.41 -13.20
CA ALA A 26 22.03 11.50 -12.45
C ALA A 26 20.53 11.21 -12.24
N ALA A 27 19.82 10.83 -13.29
CA ALA A 27 18.40 10.51 -13.23
C ALA A 27 18.10 9.40 -12.22
N VAL A 28 18.84 8.29 -12.24
CA VAL A 28 18.67 7.19 -11.27
C VAL A 28 18.93 7.65 -9.83
N ARG A 29 19.82 8.62 -9.62
CA ARG A 29 20.14 9.13 -8.27
C ARG A 29 19.23 10.25 -7.78
N THR A 30 18.69 11.06 -8.68
CA THR A 30 17.92 12.26 -8.33
C THR A 30 16.42 12.09 -8.53
N LEU A 31 15.97 11.16 -9.37
CA LEU A 31 14.55 10.88 -9.45
C LEU A 31 14.07 10.19 -8.17
N PRO A 32 12.90 10.61 -7.67
CA PRO A 32 12.22 9.89 -6.60
C PRO A 32 12.02 8.41 -6.97
N SER A 33 12.19 7.51 -6.01
CA SER A 33 11.97 6.07 -6.23
C SER A 33 10.54 5.81 -6.65
N LEU A 34 10.29 4.72 -7.40
CA LEU A 34 8.94 4.34 -7.84
C LEU A 34 7.91 4.36 -6.70
N SER A 35 8.31 4.06 -5.46
CA SER A 35 7.49 4.14 -4.25
C SER A 35 6.94 5.54 -3.92
N SER A 36 7.54 6.62 -4.40
CA SER A 36 7.00 7.98 -4.21
C SER A 36 5.98 8.38 -5.27
N VAL A 37 5.89 7.62 -6.37
CA VAL A 37 5.01 7.90 -7.52
C VAL A 37 3.95 6.80 -7.70
N THR A 38 4.21 5.60 -7.16
CA THR A 38 3.22 4.54 -6.98
C THR A 38 2.21 5.01 -5.96
N GLN A 39 1.07 5.47 -6.49
CA GLN A 39 -0.06 5.90 -5.69
C GLN A 39 -1.01 4.72 -5.47
N SER A 40 -0.86 4.03 -4.35
CA SER A 40 -1.74 2.90 -3.99
C SER A 40 -3.13 3.34 -3.50
N SER A 41 -3.47 4.62 -3.56
CA SER A 41 -4.76 5.15 -3.10
C SER A 41 -5.58 5.72 -4.24
N ASN A 42 -6.73 5.09 -4.50
CA ASN A 42 -7.69 5.49 -5.55
C ASN A 42 -8.16 6.95 -5.43
N VAL A 43 -8.05 7.55 -4.23
CA VAL A 43 -8.44 8.94 -3.93
C VAL A 43 -7.57 9.96 -4.66
N GLN A 44 -6.35 9.58 -5.06
CA GLN A 44 -5.39 10.49 -5.71
C GLN A 44 -5.64 10.69 -7.21
N PHE A 45 -6.57 9.92 -7.79
CA PHE A 45 -7.12 10.16 -9.13
C PHE A 45 -8.22 11.21 -9.15
N LEU A 46 -8.68 11.67 -7.97
CA LEU A 46 -9.70 12.70 -7.83
C LEU A 46 -9.04 14.07 -7.62
N SER A 47 -9.66 15.12 -8.16
CA SER A 47 -9.23 16.48 -7.84
C SER A 47 -9.33 16.71 -6.32
N PRO A 48 -8.35 17.35 -5.67
CA PRO A 48 -8.35 17.59 -4.22
C PRO A 48 -9.58 18.35 -3.71
N SER A 49 -10.24 19.12 -4.58
CA SER A 49 -11.45 19.89 -4.27
C SER A 49 -12.77 19.14 -4.52
N SER A 50 -12.71 17.83 -4.80
CA SER A 50 -13.94 17.06 -5.06
C SER A 50 -14.71 16.82 -3.74
N PRO A 51 -16.05 16.93 -3.75
CA PRO A 51 -16.87 16.70 -2.55
C PRO A 51 -16.64 15.32 -1.90
N SER A 52 -16.29 14.31 -2.70
CA SER A 52 -15.96 12.97 -2.21
C SER A 52 -14.66 12.92 -1.41
N VAL A 53 -13.66 13.73 -1.76
CA VAL A 53 -12.41 13.87 -1.00
C VAL A 53 -12.68 14.57 0.33
N GLU A 54 -13.47 15.63 0.33
CA GLU A 54 -13.87 16.35 1.54
C GLU A 54 -14.69 15.46 2.49
N ALA A 55 -15.68 14.73 1.96
CA ALA A 55 -16.45 13.77 2.74
C ALA A 55 -15.56 12.67 3.36
N GLY A 56 -14.54 12.20 2.64
CA GLY A 56 -13.55 11.26 3.15
C GLY A 56 -12.75 11.82 4.33
N GLN A 57 -12.38 13.10 4.29
CA GLN A 57 -11.70 13.78 5.39
C GLN A 57 -12.61 13.96 6.62
N LEU A 58 -13.88 14.35 6.40
CA LEU A 58 -14.86 14.47 7.47
C LEU A 58 -15.18 13.12 8.14
N ALA A 59 -15.08 12.01 7.39
CA ALA A 59 -15.29 10.66 7.91
C ALA A 59 -14.07 10.11 8.68
N ALA A 60 -12.88 10.73 8.58
CA ALA A 60 -11.65 10.21 9.18
C ALA A 60 -11.73 9.94 10.70
N PRO A 61 -12.38 10.79 11.53
CA PRO A 61 -12.51 10.53 12.97
C PRO A 61 -13.40 9.33 13.32
N PHE A 62 -14.26 8.90 12.40
CA PHE A 62 -15.17 7.77 12.58
C PHE A 62 -14.62 6.45 12.04
N GLN A 63 -13.50 6.49 11.31
CA GLN A 63 -12.82 5.30 10.83
C GLN A 63 -12.02 4.71 12.00
N SER A 64 -12.59 3.69 12.66
CA SER A 64 -11.98 2.98 13.80
C SER A 64 -10.74 2.15 13.44
N GLY A 65 -10.28 2.23 12.20
CA GLY A 65 -9.05 1.67 11.67
C GLY A 65 -8.80 2.30 10.31
N ASN A 66 -7.54 2.43 9.91
CA ASN A 66 -7.22 2.92 8.57
C ASN A 66 -7.76 1.90 7.55
N PRO A 67 -8.73 2.24 6.68
CA PRO A 67 -9.33 1.27 5.75
C PRO A 67 -8.31 0.71 4.75
N SER A 68 -7.20 1.43 4.54
CA SER A 68 -6.06 0.95 3.74
C SER A 68 -5.11 0.03 4.51
N GLY A 69 -5.33 -0.15 5.81
CA GLY A 69 -4.54 -0.98 6.72
C GLY A 69 -5.32 -2.14 7.33
N THR A 70 -6.40 -2.59 6.69
CA THR A 70 -7.20 -3.72 7.18
C THR A 70 -7.35 -4.78 6.10
N ALA A 71 -7.02 -6.03 6.45
CA ALA A 71 -7.33 -7.23 5.68
C ALA A 71 -8.38 -8.06 6.44
N ILE A 72 -9.14 -8.87 5.70
CA ILE A 72 -10.21 -9.71 6.26
C ILE A 72 -9.91 -11.17 5.90
N ILE A 73 -9.95 -12.04 6.90
CA ILE A 73 -9.92 -13.48 6.73
C ILE A 73 -11.36 -13.97 6.91
N VAL A 74 -11.91 -14.62 5.88
CA VAL A 74 -13.21 -15.29 5.95
C VAL A 74 -13.01 -16.77 5.71
N ALA A 75 -13.55 -17.59 6.60
CA ALA A 75 -13.64 -19.03 6.41
C ALA A 75 -15.11 -19.44 6.40
N SER A 76 -15.48 -20.31 5.46
CA SER A 76 -16.85 -20.80 5.34
C SER A 76 -16.89 -22.29 4.99
N ARG A 77 -18.03 -22.92 5.31
CA ARG A 77 -18.32 -24.31 5.00
C ARG A 77 -19.71 -24.42 4.39
N GLU A 78 -19.78 -24.86 3.13
CA GLU A 78 -21.05 -25.04 2.40
C GLU A 78 -21.88 -26.23 2.90
N SER A 79 -21.23 -27.22 3.52
CA SER A 79 -21.85 -28.49 3.91
C SER A 79 -22.56 -28.45 5.27
N GLY A 80 -22.70 -27.27 5.90
CA GLY A 80 -23.25 -27.10 7.25
C GLY A 80 -22.29 -26.37 8.21
N PRO A 81 -22.59 -26.34 9.52
CA PRO A 81 -21.84 -25.56 10.50
C PRO A 81 -20.36 -25.92 10.56
N LEU A 82 -19.52 -24.95 10.91
CA LEU A 82 -18.09 -25.12 11.13
C LEU A 82 -17.84 -26.21 12.17
N THR A 83 -16.93 -27.11 11.85
CA THR A 83 -16.51 -28.21 12.70
C THR A 83 -15.35 -27.79 13.59
N ALA A 84 -15.05 -28.59 14.62
CA ALA A 84 -13.87 -28.39 15.44
C ALA A 84 -12.56 -28.40 14.62
N ALA A 85 -12.52 -29.19 13.53
CA ALA A 85 -11.36 -29.23 12.64
C ALA A 85 -11.19 -27.93 11.85
N ASP A 86 -12.30 -27.31 11.42
CA ASP A 86 -12.28 -26.02 10.73
C ASP A 86 -11.82 -24.92 11.68
N ASN A 87 -12.40 -24.88 12.88
CA ASN A 87 -12.04 -23.90 13.90
C ASN A 87 -10.55 -23.99 14.26
N ALA A 88 -10.00 -25.21 14.34
CA ALA A 88 -8.57 -25.40 14.54
C ALA A 88 -7.72 -24.93 13.34
N ALA A 89 -8.21 -25.08 12.11
CA ALA A 89 -7.53 -24.58 10.92
C ALA A 89 -7.56 -23.05 10.82
N ILE A 90 -8.71 -22.45 11.15
CA ILE A 90 -8.90 -21.00 11.22
C ILE A 90 -7.96 -20.40 12.27
N GLY A 91 -7.90 -20.99 13.47
CA GLY A 91 -6.96 -20.56 14.52
C GLY A 91 -5.50 -20.57 14.07
N ARG A 92 -5.08 -21.60 13.33
CA ARG A 92 -3.72 -21.64 12.75
C ARG A 92 -3.50 -20.55 11.71
N ALA A 93 -4.50 -20.20 10.91
CA ALA A 93 -4.40 -19.12 9.92
C ALA A 93 -4.28 -17.76 10.60
N GLU A 94 -5.06 -17.52 11.65
CA GLU A 94 -4.94 -16.31 12.47
C GLU A 94 -3.58 -16.22 13.17
N ASP A 95 -3.09 -17.31 13.74
CA ASP A 95 -1.77 -17.36 14.36
C ASP A 95 -0.66 -17.07 13.36
N ALA A 96 -0.75 -17.63 12.15
CA ALA A 96 0.18 -17.31 11.08
C ALA A 96 0.12 -15.82 10.70
N ALA A 97 -1.08 -15.23 10.62
CA ALA A 97 -1.24 -13.80 10.35
C ALA A 97 -0.60 -12.94 11.45
N ARG A 98 -0.71 -13.32 12.73
CA ARG A 98 -0.05 -12.63 13.86
C ARG A 98 1.48 -12.60 13.76
N GLN A 99 2.09 -13.53 13.02
CA GLN A 99 3.55 -13.59 12.83
C GLN A 99 4.06 -12.73 11.67
N VAL A 100 3.17 -12.11 10.89
CA VAL A 100 3.56 -11.23 9.78
C VAL A 100 4.04 -9.89 10.34
N ALA A 101 5.23 -9.44 9.93
CA ALA A 101 5.95 -8.31 10.53
C ALA A 101 5.16 -6.99 10.64
N ASP A 102 4.23 -6.75 9.72
CA ASP A 102 3.41 -5.53 9.68
C ASP A 102 2.01 -5.69 10.29
N VAL A 103 1.63 -6.88 10.76
CA VAL A 103 0.33 -7.12 11.41
C VAL A 103 0.39 -6.62 12.86
N THR A 104 -0.50 -5.70 13.21
CA THR A 104 -0.58 -5.09 14.55
C THR A 104 -1.69 -5.68 15.40
N LEU A 105 -2.75 -6.20 14.76
CA LEU A 105 -3.88 -6.83 15.45
C LEU A 105 -4.51 -7.91 14.57
N VAL A 106 -4.88 -9.03 15.17
CA VAL A 106 -5.79 -10.02 14.58
C VAL A 106 -6.93 -10.22 15.57
N ARG A 107 -8.15 -9.85 15.17
CA ARG A 107 -9.34 -9.90 16.00
C ARG A 107 -10.40 -10.76 15.34
N ASP A 108 -10.85 -11.79 16.04
CA ASP A 108 -12.05 -12.55 15.68
C ASP A 108 -13.28 -11.63 15.72
N ALA A 109 -14.00 -11.57 14.60
CA ALA A 109 -15.21 -10.77 14.42
C ALA A 109 -16.49 -11.59 14.67
N GLY A 110 -16.37 -12.90 14.87
CA GLY A 110 -17.43 -13.80 15.25
C GLY A 110 -17.92 -14.69 14.11
N VAL A 111 -18.86 -15.56 14.50
CA VAL A 111 -19.44 -16.60 13.64
C VAL A 111 -20.80 -16.14 13.10
N SER A 112 -21.13 -16.53 11.87
CA SER A 112 -22.42 -16.30 11.24
C SER A 112 -23.56 -16.95 12.02
N GLN A 113 -24.79 -16.45 11.81
CA GLN A 113 -25.98 -16.93 12.50
C GLN A 113 -26.26 -18.44 12.28
N ASP A 114 -25.93 -18.95 11.10
CA ASP A 114 -26.08 -20.37 10.73
C ASP A 114 -24.87 -21.23 11.12
N GLY A 115 -23.84 -20.63 11.71
CA GLY A 115 -22.61 -21.31 12.12
C GLY A 115 -21.70 -21.72 10.97
N GLN A 116 -21.99 -21.35 9.73
CA GLN A 116 -21.27 -21.81 8.54
C GLN A 116 -20.05 -20.98 8.20
N ALA A 117 -19.93 -19.76 8.72
CA ALA A 117 -18.82 -18.87 8.42
C ALA A 117 -18.31 -18.16 9.67
N THR A 118 -17.05 -17.78 9.65
CA THR A 118 -16.45 -16.90 10.65
C THR A 118 -15.55 -15.88 9.96
N GLU A 119 -15.41 -14.73 10.61
CA GLU A 119 -14.59 -13.64 10.12
C GLU A 119 -13.53 -13.26 11.16
N ALA A 120 -12.32 -12.97 10.69
CA ALA A 120 -11.29 -12.32 11.50
C ALA A 120 -10.78 -11.07 10.78
N VAL A 121 -10.67 -9.98 11.52
CA VAL A 121 -10.15 -8.70 11.05
C VAL A 121 -8.67 -8.61 11.39
N VAL A 122 -7.85 -8.38 10.36
CA VAL A 122 -6.40 -8.23 10.47
C VAL A 122 -6.03 -6.78 10.22
N THR A 123 -5.54 -6.09 11.25
CA THR A 123 -5.00 -4.74 11.13
C THR A 123 -3.51 -4.82 10.82
N VAL A 124 -3.07 -4.12 9.78
CA VAL A 124 -1.67 -3.93 9.42
C VAL A 124 -1.25 -2.48 9.64
N THR A 125 0.04 -2.26 9.84
CA THR A 125 0.62 -0.92 9.90
C THR A 125 0.32 -0.21 8.59
N ALA A 126 -0.54 0.82 8.64
CA ALA A 126 -0.88 1.57 7.46
C ALA A 126 0.34 2.36 6.97
N VAL A 127 0.77 2.13 5.73
CA VAL A 127 1.62 3.10 5.03
C VAL A 127 0.80 4.36 4.82
N ALA A 128 1.15 5.41 5.57
CA ALA A 128 0.46 6.69 5.52
C ALA A 128 0.42 7.19 4.07
N SER A 129 -0.76 7.14 3.47
CA SER A 129 -1.00 7.62 2.11
C SER A 129 -1.51 9.04 2.20
N GLY A 130 -0.61 10.00 2.40
CA GLY A 130 -0.94 11.42 2.43
C GLY A 130 0.30 12.31 2.37
N PRO A 131 0.29 13.40 1.57
CA PRO A 131 1.34 14.40 1.61
C PRO A 131 1.19 15.22 2.89
N GLY A 132 1.76 14.75 4.00
CA GLY A 132 1.74 15.51 5.26
C GLY A 132 1.92 14.75 6.58
N SER A 133 2.34 13.48 6.61
CA SER A 133 2.56 12.82 7.90
C SER A 133 3.82 13.37 8.61
N PRO A 134 3.70 13.90 9.84
CA PRO A 134 4.87 14.17 10.66
C PRO A 134 5.53 12.83 11.01
N ARG A 135 6.84 12.71 10.78
CA ARG A 135 7.62 11.60 11.34
C ARG A 135 7.43 11.60 12.85
N SER A 136 6.88 10.53 13.40
CA SER A 136 7.01 10.22 14.81
C SER A 136 8.51 10.07 15.12
N ALA A 137 9.05 11.04 15.85
CA ALA A 137 10.38 10.93 16.42
C ALA A 137 10.42 9.74 17.38
N GLY A 138 11.41 8.87 17.20
CA GLY A 138 11.65 7.75 18.11
C GLY A 138 12.02 8.23 19.52
N PRO A 139 11.86 7.38 20.54
CA PRO A 139 12.17 7.75 21.91
C PRO A 139 13.69 7.88 22.06
N THR A 140 14.17 9.07 22.41
CA THR A 140 15.49 9.23 23.03
C THR A 140 15.37 8.77 24.47
N GLY A 141 16.15 7.75 24.83
CA GLY A 141 16.37 7.35 26.22
C GLY A 141 17.20 8.36 26.99
#